data_AF-A0A0H5PA21-F1
#
_entry.id   AF-A0A0H5PA21-F1
#
_cell.length_a   1.000
_cell.length_b   1.000
_cell.length_c   1.000
_cell.angle_alpha   90.00
_cell.angle_beta   90.00
_cell.angle_gamma   90.00
#
_symmetry.space_group_name_H-M   'P 1'
#
loop_
_entity.id
_entity.type
_entity.pdbx_description
1 polymer ?
#
loop_
_entity_poly.entity_id
_entity_poly.type
_entity_poly.pdbx_seq_one_letter_code
_entity_poly.pdbx_strand_id
1 'polypeptide(L)'
;MAKKMATDALSAYRRAVIDDDMETRIGELAVKVGEWQQASETRRAETARLIADEEAAEDAVVAAYEAATNAGAEAAALERIGLKPTDAIRAVAKRAKAKPRPRPSRASTAAAEAPLTPPPAEDSELESTSPGTPVTPSAAVPQPDPAPAGSGGPSAAADPVRVAAADAGAPAAARVRS
;
A
#
# COMPACT_ATOMS: atom_id res chain seq x y z
N MET A 1 -26.54 33.51 31.06
CA MET A 1 -27.07 33.78 29.70
C MET A 1 -26.02 34.31 28.73
N ALA A 2 -25.29 35.40 29.04
CA ALA A 2 -24.38 36.10 28.10
C ALA A 2 -23.47 35.22 27.22
N LYS A 3 -22.86 34.15 27.75
CA LYS A 3 -22.01 33.24 26.97
C LYS A 3 -22.73 32.61 25.77
N LYS A 4 -24.04 32.30 25.89
CA LYS A 4 -24.85 31.78 24.79
C LYS A 4 -25.07 32.86 23.71
N MET A 5 -25.52 34.05 24.12
CA MET A 5 -25.71 35.22 23.24
C MET A 5 -24.45 35.56 22.43
N ALA A 6 -23.26 35.47 23.03
CA ALA A 6 -21.99 35.68 22.33
C ALA A 6 -21.69 34.59 21.27
N THR A 7 -22.06 33.34 21.53
CA THR A 7 -21.94 32.23 20.55
C THR A 7 -22.96 32.36 19.43
N ASP A 8 -24.20 32.75 19.75
CA ASP A 8 -25.27 32.98 18.80
C ASP A 8 -24.92 34.15 17.85
N ALA A 9 -24.42 35.27 18.40
CA ALA A 9 -23.97 36.43 17.62
C ALA A 9 -22.75 36.12 16.72
N LEU A 10 -21.77 35.36 17.21
CA LEU A 10 -20.63 34.90 16.41
C LEU A 10 -21.08 34.01 15.23
N SER A 11 -22.08 33.16 15.47
CA SER A 11 -22.65 32.27 14.44
C SER A 11 -23.45 33.05 13.39
N ALA A 12 -24.20 34.07 13.81
CA ALA A 12 -24.90 34.98 12.90
C ALA A 12 -23.92 35.80 12.05
N TYR A 13 -22.83 36.30 12.64
CA TYR A 13 -21.79 37.02 11.89
C TYR A 13 -21.12 36.14 10.83
N ARG A 14 -20.84 34.86 11.13
CA ARG A 14 -20.27 33.91 10.16
C ARG A 14 -21.18 33.72 8.93
N ARG A 15 -22.48 33.47 9.15
CA ARG A 15 -23.50 33.38 8.08
C ARG A 15 -23.76 34.68 7.32
N ALA A 16 -23.35 35.83 7.87
CA ALA A 16 -23.44 37.13 7.19
C ALA A 16 -22.18 37.47 6.37
N VAL A 17 -21.12 36.65 6.48
CA VAL A 17 -19.81 36.85 5.83
C VAL A 17 -19.48 35.73 4.84
N ILE A 18 -19.98 34.52 5.09
CA ILE A 18 -19.85 33.36 4.20
C ILE A 18 -21.24 33.07 3.63
N ASP A 19 -21.34 32.98 2.31
CA ASP A 19 -22.55 32.55 1.61
C ASP A 19 -22.77 31.04 1.82
N ASP A 20 -24.01 30.60 2.05
CA ASP A 20 -24.34 29.17 2.17
C ASP A 20 -24.00 28.41 0.86
N ASP A 21 -24.02 29.09 -0.29
CA ASP A 21 -23.52 28.58 -1.59
C ASP A 21 -22.00 28.36 -1.59
N MET A 22 -21.23 29.20 -0.88
CA MET A 22 -19.79 29.00 -0.72
C MET A 22 -19.47 27.81 0.20
N GLU A 23 -20.16 27.65 1.33
CA GLU A 23 -19.96 26.47 2.19
C GLU A 23 -20.32 25.18 1.45
N THR A 24 -21.40 25.19 0.66
CA THR A 24 -21.83 24.08 -0.20
C THR A 24 -20.75 23.71 -1.22
N ARG A 25 -20.23 24.68 -1.99
CA ARG A 25 -19.18 24.44 -3.00
C ARG A 25 -17.85 23.99 -2.40
N ILE A 26 -17.51 24.44 -1.18
CA ILE A 26 -16.33 23.95 -0.45
C ILE A 26 -16.51 22.48 -0.06
N GLY A 27 -17.72 22.08 0.38
CA GLY A 27 -18.08 20.68 0.63
C GLY A 27 -17.97 19.80 -0.62
N GLU A 28 -18.55 20.24 -1.75
CA GLU A 28 -18.46 19.54 -3.03
C GLU A 28 -17.01 19.40 -3.51
N LEU A 29 -16.21 20.47 -3.40
CA LEU A 29 -14.79 20.45 -3.74
C LEU A 29 -14.01 19.47 -2.86
N ALA A 30 -14.27 19.42 -1.55
CA ALA A 30 -13.63 18.48 -0.63
C ALA A 30 -13.93 17.02 -1.03
N VAL A 31 -15.17 16.70 -1.40
CA VAL A 31 -15.55 15.37 -1.92
C VAL A 31 -14.80 15.06 -3.22
N LYS A 32 -14.77 15.98 -4.18
CA LYS A 32 -14.10 15.78 -5.48
C LYS A 32 -12.58 15.67 -5.36
N VAL A 33 -11.97 16.38 -4.42
CA VAL A 33 -10.55 16.23 -4.09
C VAL A 33 -10.28 14.85 -3.45
N GLY A 34 -11.14 14.36 -2.57
CA GLY A 34 -11.04 13.02 -1.99
C GLY A 34 -11.13 11.90 -3.04
N GLU A 35 -12.15 11.95 -3.91
CA GLU A 35 -12.31 11.03 -5.05
C GLU A 35 -11.05 11.02 -5.95
N TRP A 36 -10.54 12.21 -6.29
CA TRP A 36 -9.34 12.35 -7.11
C TRP A 36 -8.07 11.83 -6.42
N GLN A 37 -7.90 12.07 -5.12
CA GLN A 37 -6.76 11.54 -4.35
C GLN A 37 -6.76 10.02 -4.37
N GLN A 38 -7.88 9.38 -4.05
CA GLN A 38 -8.04 7.93 -4.08
C GLN A 38 -7.75 7.35 -5.47
N ALA A 39 -8.35 7.91 -6.53
CA ALA A 39 -8.10 7.46 -7.91
C ALA A 39 -6.63 7.66 -8.34
N SER A 40 -5.97 8.72 -7.86
CA SER A 40 -4.56 8.98 -8.14
C SER A 40 -3.62 8.03 -7.41
N GLU A 41 -4.00 7.56 -6.21
CA GLU A 41 -3.29 6.51 -5.47
C GLU A 41 -3.48 5.13 -6.07
N THR A 42 -4.72 4.75 -6.41
CA THR A 42 -5.02 3.51 -7.15
C THR A 42 -4.19 3.43 -8.42
N ARG A 43 -4.21 4.47 -9.26
CA ARG A 43 -3.39 4.53 -10.49
C ARG A 43 -1.89 4.34 -10.21
N ARG A 44 -1.34 4.93 -9.14
CA ARG A 44 0.07 4.74 -8.77
C ARG A 44 0.37 3.28 -8.39
N ALA A 45 -0.49 2.67 -7.58
CA ALA A 45 -0.32 1.28 -7.13
C ALA A 45 -0.45 0.29 -8.31
N GLU A 46 -1.43 0.49 -9.19
CA GLU A 46 -1.60 -0.32 -10.41
C GLU A 46 -0.43 -0.14 -11.39
N THR A 47 0.03 1.10 -11.61
CA THR A 47 1.21 1.35 -12.46
C THR A 47 2.47 0.68 -11.90
N ALA A 48 2.70 0.79 -10.59
CA ALA A 48 3.84 0.15 -9.93
C ALA A 48 3.77 -1.38 -10.00
N ARG A 49 2.57 -1.96 -9.90
CA ARG A 49 2.35 -3.40 -10.11
C ARG A 49 2.63 -3.81 -11.55
N LEU A 50 2.07 -3.11 -12.54
CA LEU A 50 2.26 -3.44 -13.96
C LEU A 50 3.74 -3.39 -14.35
N ILE A 51 4.50 -2.42 -13.84
CA ILE A 51 5.95 -2.36 -14.00
C ILE A 51 6.63 -3.57 -13.35
N ALA A 52 6.25 -3.95 -12.11
CA ALA A 52 6.83 -5.12 -11.45
C ALA A 52 6.51 -6.46 -12.17
N ASP A 53 5.29 -6.60 -12.70
CA ASP A 53 4.85 -7.75 -13.49
C ASP A 53 5.60 -7.80 -14.85
N GLU A 54 5.91 -6.65 -15.47
CA GLU A 54 6.76 -6.52 -16.67
C GLU A 54 8.25 -6.83 -16.39
N GLU A 55 8.84 -6.25 -15.32
CA GLU A 55 10.22 -6.52 -14.92
C GLU A 55 10.43 -8.03 -14.61
N ALA A 56 9.45 -8.67 -13.97
CA ALA A 56 9.49 -10.12 -13.70
C ALA A 56 9.38 -10.96 -14.99
N ALA A 57 8.60 -10.53 -15.97
CA ALA A 57 8.49 -11.21 -17.26
C ALA A 57 9.80 -11.11 -18.07
N GLU A 58 10.45 -9.93 -18.08
CA GLU A 58 11.77 -9.76 -18.69
C GLU A 58 12.84 -10.64 -18.02
N ASP A 59 12.93 -10.61 -16.69
CA ASP A 59 13.88 -11.41 -15.91
C ASP A 59 13.68 -12.92 -16.20
N ALA A 60 12.42 -13.39 -16.27
CA ALA A 60 12.08 -14.78 -16.59
C ALA A 60 12.43 -15.18 -18.04
N VAL A 61 12.20 -14.30 -19.02
CA VAL A 61 12.55 -14.55 -20.44
C VAL A 61 14.08 -14.58 -20.63
N VAL A 62 14.83 -13.75 -19.92
CA VAL A 62 16.30 -13.82 -19.92
C VAL A 62 16.78 -15.13 -19.29
N ALA A 63 16.24 -15.52 -18.14
CA ALA A 63 16.58 -16.79 -17.49
C ALA A 63 16.26 -18.01 -18.38
N ALA A 64 15.15 -17.99 -19.12
CA ALA A 64 14.78 -19.04 -20.07
C ALA A 64 15.74 -19.10 -21.28
N TYR A 65 16.17 -17.95 -21.81
CA TYR A 65 17.18 -17.88 -22.88
C TYR A 65 18.55 -18.40 -22.39
N GLU A 66 18.99 -17.99 -21.20
CA GLU A 66 20.23 -18.50 -20.59
C GLU A 66 20.16 -20.02 -20.39
N ALA A 67 19.07 -20.54 -19.82
CA ALA A 67 18.83 -21.97 -19.66
C ALA A 67 18.88 -22.73 -21.01
N ALA A 68 18.28 -22.19 -22.07
CA ALA A 68 18.34 -22.78 -23.40
C ALA A 68 19.79 -22.83 -23.96
N THR A 69 20.57 -21.74 -23.81
CA THR A 69 21.98 -21.74 -24.23
C THR A 69 22.85 -22.69 -23.40
N ASN A 70 22.60 -22.80 -22.10
CA ASN A 70 23.28 -23.77 -21.21
C ASN A 70 22.91 -25.22 -21.55
N ALA A 71 21.72 -25.48 -22.09
CA ALA A 71 21.30 -26.76 -22.65
C ALA A 71 21.87 -27.04 -24.07
N GLY A 72 22.70 -26.15 -24.62
CA GLY A 72 23.38 -26.31 -25.91
C GLY A 72 22.70 -25.65 -27.11
N ALA A 73 21.67 -24.82 -26.91
CA ALA A 73 21.09 -24.06 -28.02
C ALA A 73 22.06 -22.99 -28.54
N GLU A 74 22.36 -23.03 -29.85
CA GLU A 74 23.27 -22.05 -30.48
C GLU A 74 22.65 -20.65 -30.46
N ALA A 75 23.31 -19.69 -29.80
CA ALA A 75 22.84 -18.30 -29.70
C ALA A 75 22.59 -17.65 -31.08
N ALA A 76 23.41 -17.96 -32.09
CA ALA A 76 23.23 -17.46 -33.45
C ALA A 76 22.07 -18.16 -34.21
N ALA A 77 21.67 -19.37 -33.82
CA ALA A 77 20.44 -19.98 -34.30
C ALA A 77 19.21 -19.34 -33.65
N LEU A 78 19.23 -19.12 -32.33
CA LEU A 78 18.17 -18.41 -31.61
C LEU A 78 17.96 -16.98 -32.15
N GLU A 79 19.04 -16.28 -32.49
CA GLU A 79 19.01 -14.97 -33.16
C GLU A 79 18.39 -15.04 -34.55
N ARG A 80 18.78 -16.02 -35.37
CA ARG A 80 18.27 -16.23 -36.74
C ARG A 80 16.76 -16.54 -36.78
N ILE A 81 16.21 -17.12 -35.72
CA ILE A 81 14.76 -17.41 -35.59
C ILE A 81 14.02 -16.38 -34.72
N GLY A 82 14.67 -15.29 -34.31
CA GLY A 82 14.03 -14.20 -33.55
C GLY A 82 13.76 -14.47 -32.07
N LEU A 83 14.27 -15.58 -31.50
CA LEU A 83 14.10 -15.96 -30.09
C LEU A 83 15.20 -15.44 -29.15
N LYS A 84 15.99 -14.44 -29.59
CA LYS A 84 17.01 -13.77 -28.77
C LYS A 84 16.42 -12.49 -28.15
N PRO A 85 16.11 -12.46 -26.83
CA PRO A 85 15.32 -11.40 -26.19
C PRO A 85 16.15 -10.15 -25.90
N THR A 86 16.64 -9.51 -26.97
CA THR A 86 17.70 -8.49 -26.93
C THR A 86 17.35 -7.26 -26.07
N ASP A 87 16.08 -6.82 -26.10
CA ASP A 87 15.65 -5.66 -25.33
C ASP A 87 15.45 -5.99 -23.84
N ALA A 88 14.92 -7.17 -23.50
CA ALA A 88 14.86 -7.66 -22.12
C ALA A 88 16.28 -7.82 -21.53
N ILE A 89 17.22 -8.44 -22.26
CA ILE A 89 18.64 -8.52 -21.87
C ILE A 89 19.20 -7.11 -21.59
N ARG A 90 18.87 -6.12 -22.42
CA ARG A 90 19.29 -4.72 -22.22
C ARG A 90 18.62 -4.08 -20.99
N ALA A 91 17.34 -4.35 -20.74
CA ALA A 91 16.59 -3.81 -19.62
C ALA A 91 17.06 -4.39 -18.27
N VAL A 92 17.22 -5.72 -18.18
CA VAL A 92 17.84 -6.41 -17.03
C VAL A 92 19.24 -5.86 -16.77
N ALA A 93 20.09 -5.75 -17.81
CA ALA A 93 21.43 -5.19 -17.68
C ALA A 93 21.47 -3.69 -17.31
N LYS A 94 20.39 -2.94 -17.57
CA LYS A 94 20.20 -1.55 -17.12
C LYS A 94 19.76 -1.50 -15.66
N ARG A 95 18.78 -2.31 -15.24
CA ARG A 95 18.36 -2.46 -13.83
C ARG A 95 19.53 -2.87 -12.93
N ALA A 96 20.30 -3.88 -13.36
CA ALA A 96 21.47 -4.38 -12.61
C ALA A 96 22.59 -3.36 -12.41
N LYS A 97 22.62 -2.27 -13.20
CA LYS A 97 23.54 -1.12 -13.02
C LYS A 97 22.90 0.01 -12.19
N ALA A 98 21.60 0.22 -12.34
CA ALA A 98 20.86 1.26 -11.62
C ALA A 98 20.60 0.93 -10.14
N LYS A 99 20.44 -0.37 -9.81
CA LYS A 99 20.23 -0.87 -8.45
C LYS A 99 21.59 -1.13 -7.80
N PRO A 100 22.04 -0.35 -6.80
CA PRO A 100 23.30 -0.63 -6.12
C PRO A 100 23.20 -2.01 -5.47
N ARG A 101 24.13 -2.92 -5.81
CA ARG A 101 24.21 -4.21 -5.12
C ARG A 101 24.39 -3.93 -3.62
N PRO A 102 23.57 -4.52 -2.73
CA PRO A 102 23.83 -4.44 -1.30
C PRO A 102 25.26 -4.91 -1.04
N ARG A 103 26.10 -4.00 -0.51
CA ARG A 103 27.46 -4.35 -0.11
C ARG A 103 27.34 -5.52 0.88
N PRO A 104 28.03 -6.66 0.68
CA PRO A 104 27.92 -7.77 1.61
C PRO A 104 28.29 -7.25 2.98
N SER A 105 27.33 -7.31 3.91
CA SER A 105 27.54 -6.78 5.25
C SER A 105 28.64 -7.61 5.90
N ARG A 106 29.82 -6.99 6.10
CA ARG A 106 30.86 -7.58 6.93
C ARG A 106 30.22 -7.75 8.30
N ALA A 107 29.93 -8.98 8.68
CA ALA A 107 29.12 -9.28 9.84
C ALA A 107 29.61 -8.47 11.05
N SER A 108 28.76 -7.57 11.55
CA SER A 108 28.94 -7.05 12.90
C SER A 108 28.82 -8.25 13.82
N THR A 109 29.96 -8.68 14.35
CA THR A 109 30.06 -9.65 15.43
C THR A 109 29.44 -9.01 16.66
N ALA A 110 28.11 -9.11 16.77
CA ALA A 110 27.38 -8.89 18.00
C ALA A 110 27.84 -9.96 18.98
N ALA A 111 28.87 -9.63 19.75
CA ALA A 111 29.36 -10.49 20.81
C ALA A 111 28.28 -10.62 21.89
N ALA A 112 28.09 -11.84 22.38
CA ALA A 112 27.60 -12.05 23.74
C ALA A 112 28.58 -11.36 24.73
N GLU A 113 28.19 -11.03 25.96
CA GLU A 113 27.16 -11.65 26.79
C GLU A 113 26.50 -10.63 27.75
N ALA A 114 25.50 -11.05 28.51
CA ALA A 114 24.78 -10.22 29.50
C ALA A 114 25.54 -10.19 30.87
N PRO A 115 25.13 -9.41 31.90
CA PRO A 115 23.80 -9.47 32.52
C PRO A 115 23.18 -8.11 32.93
N LEU A 116 22.01 -8.19 33.58
CA LEU A 116 21.34 -7.08 34.26
C LEU A 116 21.99 -6.78 35.62
N THR A 117 22.31 -5.52 35.89
CA THR A 117 22.59 -5.03 37.25
C THR A 117 21.99 -3.63 37.43
N PRO A 118 20.94 -3.42 38.22
CA PRO A 118 20.55 -2.07 38.65
C PRO A 118 21.61 -1.53 39.63
N PRO A 119 21.89 -0.21 39.65
CA PRO A 119 22.68 0.38 40.71
C PRO A 119 21.91 0.25 42.04
N PRO A 120 22.58 0.01 43.18
CA PRO A 120 21.93 0.02 44.49
C PRO A 120 21.43 1.43 44.82
N ALA A 121 20.30 1.48 45.51
CA ALA A 121 19.88 2.65 46.27
C ALA A 121 20.52 2.62 47.68
N GLU A 122 20.04 3.48 48.57
CA GLU A 122 20.51 3.73 49.94
C GLU A 122 21.93 4.34 50.01
N ASP A 123 22.24 5.29 50.90
CA ASP A 123 21.45 5.79 52.04
C ASP A 123 21.87 7.22 52.49
N SER A 124 20.93 7.92 53.16
CA SER A 124 21.10 8.91 54.25
C SER A 124 21.95 10.19 54.03
N GLU A 125 21.62 11.37 54.59
CA GLU A 125 20.45 11.89 55.37
C GLU A 125 19.94 13.20 54.69
N LEU A 126 19.12 14.15 55.18
CA LEU A 126 18.36 14.53 56.40
C LEU A 126 17.17 15.41 55.85
N GLU A 127 16.01 15.68 56.46
CA GLU A 127 15.24 15.21 57.63
C GLU A 127 13.77 15.70 57.44
N SER A 128 12.79 15.18 58.19
CA SER A 128 11.49 15.81 58.58
C SER A 128 10.54 16.45 57.52
N THR A 129 9.22 16.19 57.50
CA THR A 129 8.31 15.44 58.39
C THR A 129 7.22 14.67 57.63
N SER A 130 6.68 13.63 58.28
CA SER A 130 5.43 12.90 57.93
C SER A 130 4.26 13.40 58.82
N PRO A 131 3.01 12.85 58.82
CA PRO A 131 2.49 11.61 58.20
C PRO A 131 1.17 11.75 57.41
N GLY A 132 0.68 10.65 56.79
CA GLY A 132 -0.65 10.65 56.13
C GLY A 132 -1.13 9.43 55.31
N THR A 133 -0.62 8.22 55.56
CA THR A 133 -1.07 6.95 54.92
C THR A 133 -2.19 6.27 55.78
N PRO A 134 -2.88 5.14 55.39
CA PRO A 134 -2.48 4.10 54.42
C PRO A 134 -3.60 3.36 53.61
N VAL A 135 -3.15 2.26 52.96
CA VAL A 135 -3.83 1.04 52.43
C VAL A 135 -4.55 0.99 51.07
N THR A 136 -4.05 0.05 50.26
CA THR A 136 -4.57 -0.74 49.12
C THR A 136 -5.72 -1.72 49.53
N PRO A 137 -6.24 -2.69 48.71
CA PRO A 137 -5.87 -3.12 47.35
C PRO A 137 -7.03 -3.37 46.33
N SER A 138 -6.62 -3.63 45.07
CA SER A 138 -7.17 -4.60 44.09
C SER A 138 -8.68 -4.91 43.98
N ALA A 139 -9.22 -4.68 42.78
CA ALA A 139 -10.25 -5.54 42.17
C ALA A 139 -10.15 -5.51 40.63
N ALA A 140 -10.29 -6.65 39.97
CA ALA A 140 -10.38 -6.76 38.51
C ALA A 140 -11.82 -7.12 38.09
N VAL A 141 -12.35 -6.44 37.08
CA VAL A 141 -13.67 -6.68 36.46
C VAL A 141 -13.61 -6.25 34.98
N PRO A 142 -14.44 -6.81 34.08
CA PRO A 142 -13.86 -7.49 32.92
C PRO A 142 -14.31 -6.97 31.54
N GLN A 143 -13.65 -7.46 30.49
CA GLN A 143 -14.18 -7.42 29.13
C GLN A 143 -15.47 -8.26 29.02
N PRO A 144 -16.53 -7.75 28.37
CA PRO A 144 -17.58 -8.59 27.81
C PRO A 144 -17.13 -9.14 26.45
N ASP A 145 -17.18 -10.47 26.30
CA ASP A 145 -16.92 -11.20 25.04
C ASP A 145 -18.26 -11.43 24.28
N PRO A 146 -18.26 -11.93 23.01
CA PRO A 146 -19.40 -11.75 22.10
C PRO A 146 -20.57 -12.73 22.29
N ALA A 147 -21.75 -12.33 21.80
CA ALA A 147 -22.95 -13.18 21.68
C ALA A 147 -22.98 -13.92 20.32
N PRO A 148 -23.34 -15.23 20.26
CA PRO A 148 -23.19 -16.04 19.04
C PRO A 148 -24.49 -16.48 18.33
N ALA A 149 -24.30 -16.94 17.08
CA ALA A 149 -25.07 -17.96 16.32
C ALA A 149 -26.48 -17.63 15.76
N GLY A 150 -26.80 -18.25 14.61
CA GLY A 150 -28.11 -18.15 13.92
C GLY A 150 -28.02 -18.03 12.37
N SER A 151 -27.15 -18.76 11.67
CA SER A 151 -27.50 -20.02 10.96
C SER A 151 -28.72 -19.96 10.01
N GLY A 152 -28.49 -20.01 8.69
CA GLY A 152 -29.56 -20.28 7.70
C GLY A 152 -29.30 -19.80 6.27
N GLY A 153 -28.84 -20.69 5.38
CA GLY A 153 -29.11 -20.59 3.93
C GLY A 153 -30.48 -21.19 3.58
N PRO A 154 -30.98 -21.09 2.33
CA PRO A 154 -30.26 -21.55 1.15
C PRO A 154 -30.32 -20.60 -0.07
N SER A 155 -29.86 -21.09 -1.24
CA SER A 155 -29.61 -20.32 -2.47
C SER A 155 -30.70 -20.44 -3.54
N ALA A 156 -30.99 -19.32 -4.22
CA ALA A 156 -31.54 -19.22 -5.57
C ALA A 156 -31.36 -17.77 -6.09
N ALA A 157 -31.21 -17.41 -7.37
CA ALA A 157 -30.73 -18.03 -8.61
C ALA A 157 -31.10 -17.05 -9.76
N ALA A 158 -30.17 -16.19 -10.19
CA ALA A 158 -30.22 -15.39 -11.43
C ALA A 158 -28.81 -14.79 -11.67
N ASP A 159 -27.93 -15.45 -12.42
CA ASP A 159 -27.79 -15.40 -13.89
C ASP A 159 -26.89 -14.21 -14.37
N PRO A 160 -25.60 -14.47 -14.68
CA PRO A 160 -24.65 -13.43 -15.08
C PRO A 160 -24.63 -13.21 -16.60
N VAL A 161 -25.05 -12.03 -17.05
CA VAL A 161 -24.99 -11.64 -18.46
C VAL A 161 -23.54 -11.59 -18.96
N ARG A 162 -23.15 -12.60 -19.75
CA ARG A 162 -21.96 -12.54 -20.61
C ARG A 162 -22.16 -11.46 -21.67
N VAL A 163 -21.30 -10.45 -21.70
CA VAL A 163 -21.00 -9.75 -22.95
C VAL A 163 -19.86 -10.51 -23.62
N ALA A 164 -20.10 -11.04 -24.81
CA ALA A 164 -19.13 -11.86 -25.54
C ALA A 164 -18.04 -11.00 -26.18
N ALA A 165 -16.83 -11.56 -26.29
CA ALA A 165 -15.82 -11.04 -27.19
C ALA A 165 -16.27 -11.24 -28.65
N ALA A 166 -15.98 -10.26 -29.50
CA ALA A 166 -16.14 -10.34 -30.94
C ALA A 166 -14.79 -10.05 -31.61
N ASP A 167 -13.90 -11.04 -31.62
CA ASP A 167 -12.84 -11.11 -32.62
C ASP A 167 -13.26 -12.09 -33.71
N ALA A 168 -13.19 -11.65 -34.97
CA ALA A 168 -13.57 -12.40 -36.15
C ALA A 168 -12.99 -11.77 -37.43
N GLY A 169 -11.69 -11.92 -37.64
CA GLY A 169 -11.04 -12.10 -38.95
C GLY A 169 -11.45 -11.19 -40.13
N ALA A 170 -10.55 -10.29 -40.50
CA ALA A 170 -10.43 -9.75 -41.87
C ALA A 170 -10.09 -10.90 -42.88
N PRO A 171 -10.18 -10.76 -44.24
CA PRO A 171 -9.51 -9.66 -44.97
C PRO A 171 -10.07 -9.20 -46.34
N ALA A 172 -9.37 -8.18 -46.87
CA ALA A 172 -9.01 -7.95 -48.28
C ALA A 172 -9.90 -7.12 -49.24
N ALA A 173 -9.26 -6.04 -49.73
CA ALA A 173 -9.24 -5.53 -51.11
C ALA A 173 -10.51 -4.98 -51.82
N ALA A 174 -10.50 -3.67 -52.04
CA ALA A 174 -10.55 -3.08 -53.40
C ALA A 174 -10.00 -1.64 -53.42
N ARG A 175 -9.47 -1.18 -54.56
CA ARG A 175 -9.19 0.24 -54.84
C ARG A 175 -10.37 0.86 -55.60
N VAL A 176 -10.73 2.10 -55.29
CA VAL A 176 -11.19 3.06 -56.29
C VAL A 176 -10.55 4.43 -55.99
N ARG A 177 -10.10 5.13 -57.02
CA ARG A 177 -9.86 6.58 -57.01
C ARG A 177 -10.92 7.24 -57.88
N SER A 178 -11.40 8.42 -57.48
CA SER A 178 -12.01 9.43 -58.35
C SER A 178 -11.75 10.79 -57.70
#